data_AF-A0A9P4K583-F1
#
_entry.id   AF-A0A9P4K583-F1
#
_cell.length_a   1.000
_cell.length_b   1.000
_cell.length_c   1.000
_cell.angle_alpha   90.00
_cell.angle_beta   90.00
_cell.angle_gamma   90.00
#
_symmetry.space_group_name_H-M   'P 1'
#
loop_
_entity.id
_entity.type
_entity.pdbx_description
1 polymer ?
#
loop_
_entity_poly.entity_id
_entity_poly.type
_entity_poly.pdbx_seq_one_letter_code
_entity_poly.pdbx_strand_id
1 'polypeptide(L)'
;MAQRHHLFPIPHVAISPPYLQPSSGKRKRSPSPTPDQRLEHLYSPCNADSCYHDLACGHRIKTEYLEGCGTNCTVTENRPRNAPFICQECIAIDVRLAMLMRGLSMDSAKESGNDSTMTDTADRKEMILDIATKEIKKVLDTHRTRLGVVVEKLAPKMQFWTEFHASVSEGMEQSVMQEDRPLKRPGMRYIVNTQKDTKPNSKRLKVDAPTEEDEVMNVVCEILTKIALRIK
;
A
#
# COMPACT_ATOMS: atom_id res chain seq x y z
N MET A 1 -47.74 32.16 6.92
CA MET A 1 -46.84 33.33 7.05
C MET A 1 -45.61 33.06 6.20
N ALA A 2 -45.51 33.69 5.03
CA ALA A 2 -44.43 33.43 4.07
C ALA A 2 -43.22 34.30 4.39
N GLN A 3 -42.08 33.68 4.71
CA GLN A 3 -40.81 34.36 4.94
C GLN A 3 -40.17 34.74 3.60
N ARG A 4 -40.05 36.04 3.35
CA ARG A 4 -39.35 36.61 2.21
C ARG A 4 -37.85 36.52 2.46
N HIS A 5 -37.15 35.70 1.68
CA HIS A 5 -35.69 35.68 1.65
C HIS A 5 -35.18 36.95 0.96
N HIS A 6 -34.50 37.80 1.73
CA HIS A 6 -33.81 38.97 1.20
C HIS A 6 -32.55 38.52 0.45
N LEU A 7 -32.55 38.70 -0.88
CA LEU A 7 -31.38 38.54 -1.72
C LEU A 7 -30.44 39.74 -1.50
N PHE A 8 -29.26 39.49 -0.95
CA PHE A 8 -28.20 40.50 -0.87
C PHE A 8 -27.49 40.61 -2.24
N PRO A 9 -27.22 41.83 -2.73
CA PRO A 9 -26.50 42.04 -3.98
C PRO A 9 -25.02 41.64 -3.82
N ILE A 10 -24.54 40.82 -4.75
CA ILE A 10 -23.14 40.38 -4.82
C ILE A 10 -22.29 41.56 -5.34
N PRO A 11 -21.25 42.01 -4.62
CA PRO A 11 -20.36 43.05 -5.12
C PRO A 11 -19.52 42.52 -6.29
N HIS A 12 -19.65 43.16 -7.45
CA HIS A 12 -18.79 42.91 -8.61
C HIS A 12 -17.38 43.41 -8.33
N VAL A 13 -16.47 42.51 -7.96
CA VAL A 13 -15.04 42.81 -7.89
C VAL A 13 -14.50 42.84 -9.31
N ALA A 14 -14.05 44.01 -9.76
CA ALA A 14 -13.38 44.19 -11.04
C ALA A 14 -12.03 43.45 -11.01
N ILE A 15 -11.98 42.25 -11.58
CA ILE A 15 -10.74 41.48 -11.78
C ILE A 15 -9.98 42.17 -12.92
N SER A 16 -9.00 43.01 -12.57
CA SER A 16 -8.08 43.56 -13.57
C SER A 16 -7.23 42.42 -14.15
N PRO A 17 -7.12 42.30 -15.49
CA PRO A 17 -6.31 41.27 -16.11
C PRO A 17 -4.84 41.44 -15.72
N PRO A 18 -4.12 40.36 -15.35
CA PRO A 18 -2.72 40.45 -15.00
C PRO A 18 -1.92 40.89 -16.23
N TYR A 19 -1.40 42.12 -16.19
CA TYR A 19 -0.49 42.65 -17.19
C TYR A 19 0.78 41.78 -17.18
N LEU A 20 0.93 40.93 -18.20
CA LEU A 20 2.13 40.11 -18.43
C LEU A 20 3.33 41.03 -18.59
N GLN A 21 4.14 41.19 -17.54
CA GLN A 21 5.39 41.93 -17.66
C GLN A 21 6.42 41.12 -18.46
N PRO A 22 7.02 41.70 -19.52
CA PRO A 22 8.05 41.03 -20.30
C PRO A 22 9.33 40.89 -19.46
N SER A 23 9.54 39.69 -18.90
CA SER A 23 10.74 39.36 -18.14
C SER A 23 11.93 39.07 -19.08
N SER A 24 12.65 40.11 -19.47
CA SER A 24 13.86 40.04 -20.32
C SER A 24 15.14 39.60 -19.57
N GLY A 25 15.00 39.07 -18.35
CA GLY A 25 16.12 38.53 -17.58
C GLY A 25 16.56 37.18 -18.14
N LYS A 26 17.80 37.08 -18.62
CA LYS A 26 18.48 35.82 -18.95
C LYS A 26 18.52 34.91 -17.71
N ARG A 27 17.45 34.13 -17.49
CA ARG A 27 17.40 33.12 -16.42
C ARG A 27 18.51 32.11 -16.70
N LYS A 28 19.57 32.15 -15.90
CA LYS A 28 20.60 31.10 -15.89
C LYS A 28 19.86 29.79 -15.66
N ARG A 29 19.84 28.92 -16.67
CA ARG A 29 19.23 27.59 -16.54
C ARG A 29 19.96 26.87 -15.42
N SER A 30 19.23 26.49 -14.37
CA SER A 30 19.78 25.60 -13.35
C SER A 30 20.26 24.32 -14.03
N PRO A 31 21.43 23.77 -13.63
CA PRO A 31 21.89 22.49 -14.15
C PRO A 31 20.81 21.43 -13.93
N SER A 32 20.62 20.56 -14.92
CA SER A 32 19.64 19.49 -14.83
C SER A 32 19.98 18.55 -13.67
N PRO A 33 19.00 18.08 -12.89
CA PRO A 33 19.24 17.18 -11.78
C PRO A 33 19.86 15.88 -12.27
N THR A 34 20.85 15.38 -11.52
CA THR A 34 21.52 14.10 -11.79
C THR A 34 20.53 12.94 -11.58
N PRO A 35 20.78 11.75 -12.17
CA PRO A 35 19.90 10.58 -11.97
C PRO A 35 19.68 10.24 -10.50
N ASP A 36 20.72 10.31 -9.66
CA ASP A 36 20.63 10.05 -8.23
C ASP A 36 19.71 11.06 -7.52
N GLN A 37 19.80 12.35 -7.86
CA GLN A 37 18.93 13.39 -7.31
C GLN A 37 17.47 13.16 -7.69
N ARG A 38 17.20 12.65 -8.90
CA ARG A 38 15.83 12.31 -9.32
C ARG A 38 15.28 11.13 -8.51
N LEU A 39 16.08 10.09 -8.31
CA LEU A 39 15.67 8.94 -7.50
C LEU A 39 15.40 9.37 -6.06
N GLU A 40 16.30 10.15 -5.46
CA GLU A 40 16.09 10.69 -4.12
C GLU A 40 14.80 11.51 -4.04
N HIS A 41 14.49 12.30 -5.06
CA HIS A 41 13.24 13.07 -5.12
C HIS A 41 11.99 12.19 -5.19
N LEU A 42 12.00 11.15 -6.04
CA LEU A 42 10.86 10.24 -6.27
C LEU A 42 10.59 9.32 -5.08
N TYR A 43 11.63 8.93 -4.34
CA TYR A 43 11.55 8.00 -3.21
C TYR A 43 11.63 8.70 -1.84
N SER A 44 11.80 10.02 -1.81
CA SER A 44 11.76 10.77 -0.55
C SER A 44 10.31 10.90 -0.06
N PRO A 45 10.04 10.56 1.22
CA PRO A 45 8.70 10.70 1.77
C PRO A 45 8.23 12.15 1.74
N CYS A 46 6.91 12.34 1.59
CA CYS A 46 6.23 13.63 1.64
C CYS A 46 6.66 14.62 0.55
N ASN A 47 7.25 14.13 -0.55
CA ASN A 47 7.59 14.95 -1.70
C ASN A 47 6.40 15.10 -2.67
N ALA A 48 6.40 16.14 -3.52
CA ALA A 48 5.37 16.35 -4.55
C ALA A 48 5.31 15.19 -5.56
N ASP A 49 6.48 14.65 -5.91
CA ASP A 49 6.63 13.63 -6.94
C ASP A 49 6.83 12.23 -6.34
N SER A 50 6.55 12.06 -5.05
CA SER A 50 6.68 10.77 -4.37
C SER A 50 5.33 10.25 -3.91
N CYS A 51 5.13 8.94 -4.05
CA CYS A 51 3.99 8.23 -3.47
C CYS A 51 4.23 7.83 -2.00
N TYR A 52 5.37 8.20 -1.42
CA TYR A 52 5.74 7.82 -0.06
C TYR A 52 5.36 8.92 0.93
N HIS A 53 4.83 8.54 2.09
CA HIS A 53 4.52 9.48 3.17
C HIS A 53 4.93 8.92 4.52
N ASP A 54 5.60 9.75 5.32
CA ASP A 54 5.86 9.46 6.73
C ASP A 54 4.72 10.02 7.58
N LEU A 55 4.05 9.14 8.33
CA LEU A 55 2.91 9.48 9.17
C LEU A 55 3.33 9.76 10.61
N ALA A 56 2.54 10.58 11.30
CA ALA A 56 2.75 10.93 12.70
C ALA A 56 2.71 9.72 13.65
N CYS A 57 2.06 8.62 13.25
CA CYS A 57 2.07 7.36 13.99
C CYS A 57 3.41 6.60 13.91
N GLY A 58 4.39 7.10 13.15
CA GLY A 58 5.71 6.49 13.03
C GLY A 58 5.85 5.48 11.88
N HIS A 59 4.81 5.21 11.10
CA HIS A 59 4.87 4.34 9.93
C HIS A 59 5.12 5.14 8.64
N ARG A 60 5.79 4.51 7.68
CA ARG A 60 5.84 5.00 6.30
C ARG A 60 4.81 4.25 5.49
N ILE A 61 4.08 4.98 4.65
CA ILE A 61 3.11 4.39 3.72
C ILE A 61 3.49 4.72 2.29
N LYS A 62 3.05 3.87 1.36
CA LYS A 62 3.05 4.08 -0.09
C LYS A 62 1.60 4.15 -0.58
N THR A 63 1.29 5.16 -1.38
CA THR A 63 0.02 5.31 -2.09
C THR A 63 0.10 4.74 -3.51
N GLU A 64 -1.05 4.37 -4.08
CA GLU A 64 -1.14 3.89 -5.47
C GLU A 64 -0.80 5.01 -6.47
N TYR A 65 -1.23 6.23 -6.18
CA TYR A 65 -1.04 7.41 -7.02
C TYR A 65 -0.23 8.49 -6.32
N LEU A 66 0.28 9.46 -7.10
CA LEU A 66 0.91 10.66 -6.57
C LEU A 66 -0.14 11.50 -5.86
N GLU A 67 0.00 11.59 -4.54
CA GLU A 67 -0.94 12.29 -3.70
C GLU A 67 -0.26 13.32 -2.80
N GLY A 68 -0.96 14.43 -2.53
CA GLY A 68 -0.48 15.42 -1.57
C GLY A 68 -0.51 14.88 -0.14
N CYS A 69 0.36 15.43 0.71
CA CYS A 69 0.43 15.09 2.13
C CYS A 69 -0.93 15.25 2.84
N GLY A 70 -1.23 14.32 3.74
CA GLY A 70 -2.42 14.34 4.59
C GLY A 70 -2.21 15.16 5.87
N THR A 71 -3.29 15.39 6.61
CA THR A 71 -3.24 16.09 7.91
C THR A 71 -2.36 15.40 8.95
N ASN A 72 -2.16 14.09 8.82
CA ASN A 72 -1.35 13.28 9.73
C ASN A 72 0.06 12.95 9.21
N CYS A 73 0.54 13.57 8.13
CA CYS A 73 1.94 13.46 7.73
C CYS A 73 2.86 14.22 8.71
N THR A 74 4.09 13.72 8.90
CA THR A 74 5.12 14.34 9.75
C THR A 74 5.59 15.69 9.20
N VAL A 75 5.68 15.81 7.88
CA VAL A 75 6.06 17.06 7.22
C VAL A 75 4.88 18.04 7.30
N THR A 76 5.10 19.16 7.99
CA THR A 76 4.07 20.17 8.24
C THR A 76 4.14 21.39 7.32
N GLU A 77 5.12 21.43 6.42
CA GLU A 77 5.48 22.64 5.68
C GLU A 77 4.40 23.02 4.64
N ASN A 78 3.77 24.18 4.86
CA ASN A 78 3.11 25.12 3.92
C ASN A 78 2.36 24.60 2.69
N ARG A 79 1.98 23.32 2.64
CA ARG A 79 1.16 22.75 1.58
C ARG A 79 -0.28 22.58 2.07
N PRO A 80 -1.28 22.80 1.19
CA PRO A 80 -2.65 22.44 1.52
C PRO A 80 -2.69 20.96 1.90
N ARG A 81 -3.15 20.68 3.11
CA ARG A 81 -3.24 19.30 3.60
C ARG A 81 -4.52 18.68 3.09
N ASN A 82 -4.38 17.54 2.45
CA ASN A 82 -5.50 16.71 2.03
C ASN A 82 -6.04 15.89 3.23
N ALA A 83 -7.05 15.07 2.97
CA ALA A 83 -7.58 14.15 3.98
C ALA A 83 -6.47 13.27 4.60
N PRO A 84 -6.60 12.87 5.88
CA PRO A 84 -5.60 12.03 6.54
C PRO A 84 -5.46 10.67 5.85
N PHE A 85 -4.27 10.09 5.99
CA PHE A 85 -4.01 8.73 5.57
C PHE A 85 -4.33 7.73 6.68
N ILE A 86 -4.79 6.53 6.33
CA ILE A 86 -4.88 5.39 7.25
C ILE A 86 -3.62 4.54 7.12
N CYS A 87 -3.00 4.25 8.27
CA CYS A 87 -1.94 3.26 8.38
C CYS A 87 -2.57 1.87 8.59
N GLN A 88 -2.18 0.90 7.78
CA GLN A 88 -2.67 -0.48 7.86
C GLN A 88 -2.31 -1.17 9.19
N GLU A 89 -1.13 -0.90 9.75
CA GLU A 89 -0.75 -1.47 11.05
C GLU A 89 -1.54 -0.84 12.20
N CYS A 90 -1.76 0.48 12.16
CA CYS A 90 -2.56 1.15 13.19
C CYS A 90 -4.01 0.66 13.19
N ILE A 91 -4.63 0.49 12.01
CA ILE A 91 -6.00 -0.01 11.94
C ILE A 91 -6.10 -1.48 12.36
N ALA A 92 -5.07 -2.29 12.10
CA ALA A 92 -5.01 -3.65 12.61
C ALA A 92 -4.94 -3.68 14.15
N ILE A 93 -4.17 -2.78 14.77
CA ILE A 93 -4.13 -2.62 16.23
C ILE A 93 -5.51 -2.24 16.78
N ASP A 94 -6.20 -1.29 16.14
CA ASP A 94 -7.54 -0.89 16.56
C ASP A 94 -8.55 -2.05 16.46
N VAL A 95 -8.48 -2.83 15.39
CA VAL A 95 -9.31 -4.05 15.21
C VAL A 95 -9.00 -5.08 16.30
N ARG A 96 -7.72 -5.34 16.59
CA ARG A 96 -7.32 -6.27 17.67
C ARG A 96 -7.84 -5.80 19.02
N LEU A 97 -7.74 -4.51 19.32
CA LEU A 97 -8.29 -3.96 20.55
C LEU A 97 -9.81 -4.13 20.62
N ALA A 98 -10.53 -3.89 19.51
CA ALA A 98 -11.97 -4.11 19.43
C ALA A 98 -12.37 -5.59 19.58
N MET A 99 -11.54 -6.53 19.13
CA MET A 99 -11.71 -7.96 19.35
C MET A 99 -11.53 -8.33 20.83
N LEU A 100 -10.46 -7.84 21.47
CA LEU A 100 -10.18 -8.07 22.89
C LEU A 100 -11.31 -7.53 23.78
N MET A 101 -11.83 -6.33 23.47
CA MET A 101 -12.96 -5.73 24.20
C MET A 101 -14.27 -6.53 24.06
N ARG A 102 -14.38 -7.41 23.05
CA ARG A 102 -15.51 -8.34 22.89
C ARG A 102 -15.25 -9.73 23.47
N GLY A 103 -14.12 -9.92 24.18
CA GLY A 103 -13.75 -11.22 24.75
C GLY A 103 -13.27 -12.23 23.71
N LEU A 104 -13.01 -11.80 22.47
CA LEU A 104 -12.35 -12.65 21.49
C LEU A 104 -10.84 -12.64 21.80
N SER A 105 -10.43 -13.49 22.74
CA SER A 105 -9.02 -13.72 23.05
C SER A 105 -8.32 -14.34 21.85
N MET A 106 -7.10 -13.91 21.54
CA MET A 106 -6.31 -14.44 20.43
C MET A 106 -5.71 -15.82 20.74
N ASP A 107 -5.50 -16.16 22.02
CA ASP A 107 -4.69 -17.31 22.49
C ASP A 107 -5.30 -18.72 22.27
N SER A 108 -6.16 -18.90 21.27
CA SER A 108 -6.86 -20.16 21.01
C SER A 108 -5.93 -21.36 20.76
N ALA A 109 -4.66 -21.13 20.43
CA ALA A 109 -3.69 -22.20 20.20
C ALA A 109 -3.25 -22.99 21.44
N LYS A 110 -3.53 -22.55 22.69
CA LYS A 110 -3.00 -23.22 23.90
C LYS A 110 -3.98 -24.09 24.69
N GLU A 111 -5.26 -24.09 24.36
CA GLU A 111 -6.23 -24.95 25.05
C GLU A 111 -6.36 -26.32 24.36
N SER A 112 -5.23 -27.01 24.18
CA SER A 112 -5.20 -28.44 23.86
C SER A 112 -5.46 -29.25 25.12
N GLY A 113 -6.68 -29.16 25.65
CA GLY A 113 -6.94 -29.66 26.99
C GLY A 113 -8.41 -29.78 27.33
N ASN A 114 -9.18 -30.46 26.46
CA ASN A 114 -10.42 -31.12 26.86
C ASN A 114 -11.60 -30.20 27.22
N ASP A 115 -12.30 -29.67 26.23
CA ASP A 115 -13.78 -29.76 26.24
C ASP A 115 -14.38 -29.72 24.83
N SER A 116 -15.23 -30.70 24.54
CA SER A 116 -15.83 -30.95 23.24
C SER A 116 -17.11 -30.15 23.08
N THR A 117 -17.00 -28.90 22.65
CA THR A 117 -18.13 -28.15 22.08
C THR A 117 -17.80 -27.78 20.63
N MET A 118 -18.19 -28.69 19.71
CA MET A 118 -17.87 -28.69 18.27
C MET A 118 -18.56 -27.60 17.43
N THR A 119 -19.17 -26.58 18.02
CA THR A 119 -20.08 -25.67 17.29
C THR A 119 -19.57 -24.28 16.95
N ASP A 120 -18.39 -23.82 17.41
CA ASP A 120 -18.14 -22.37 17.44
C ASP A 120 -16.97 -21.81 16.60
N THR A 121 -16.28 -22.63 15.79
CA THR A 121 -15.11 -22.14 15.04
C THR A 121 -15.47 -21.32 13.79
N ALA A 122 -16.54 -21.69 13.10
CA ALA A 122 -17.05 -20.94 11.95
C ALA A 122 -17.62 -19.58 12.42
N ASP A 123 -18.42 -19.62 13.49
CA ASP A 123 -19.07 -18.44 14.09
C ASP A 123 -18.03 -17.45 14.62
N ARG A 124 -16.95 -17.95 15.25
CA ARG A 124 -15.84 -17.09 15.69
C ARG A 124 -15.16 -16.35 14.54
N LYS A 125 -14.87 -17.02 13.42
CA LYS A 125 -14.26 -16.36 12.25
C LYS A 125 -15.19 -15.29 11.67
N GLU A 126 -16.48 -15.57 11.59
CA GLU A 126 -17.48 -14.61 11.13
C GLU A 126 -17.56 -13.39 12.07
N MET A 127 -17.52 -13.59 13.39
CA MET A 127 -17.46 -12.50 14.36
C MET A 127 -16.20 -11.64 14.19
N ILE A 128 -15.03 -12.25 13.97
CA ILE A 128 -13.79 -11.49 13.71
C ILE A 128 -13.92 -10.63 12.45
N LEU A 129 -14.48 -11.22 11.37
CA LEU A 129 -14.70 -10.50 10.11
C LEU A 129 -15.69 -9.34 10.26
N ASP A 130 -16.77 -9.52 11.03
CA ASP A 130 -17.75 -8.46 11.30
C ASP A 130 -17.11 -7.30 12.08
N ILE A 131 -16.36 -7.61 13.14
CA ILE A 131 -15.66 -6.60 13.96
C ILE A 131 -14.67 -5.82 13.11
N ALA A 132 -13.82 -6.51 12.35
CA ALA A 132 -12.84 -5.90 11.48
C ALA A 132 -13.51 -5.00 10.43
N THR A 133 -14.55 -5.51 9.76
CA THR A 133 -15.30 -4.74 8.75
C THR A 133 -15.95 -3.50 9.36
N LYS A 134 -16.52 -3.60 10.56
CA LYS A 134 -17.18 -2.50 11.24
C LYS A 134 -16.21 -1.40 11.65
N GLU A 135 -15.08 -1.75 12.27
CA GLU A 135 -14.08 -0.75 12.65
C GLU A 135 -13.42 -0.12 11.42
N ILE A 136 -13.11 -0.89 10.37
CA ILE A 136 -12.54 -0.34 9.14
C ILE A 136 -13.50 0.65 8.47
N LYS A 137 -14.78 0.29 8.33
CA LYS A 137 -15.80 1.20 7.77
C LYS A 137 -15.93 2.48 8.58
N LYS A 138 -15.97 2.37 9.92
CA LYS A 138 -16.06 3.52 10.82
C LYS A 138 -14.90 4.51 10.59
N VAL A 139 -13.66 4.02 10.45
CA VAL A 139 -12.50 4.88 10.17
C VAL A 139 -12.61 5.53 8.78
N LEU A 140 -13.03 4.77 7.77
CA LEU A 140 -13.19 5.26 6.40
C LEU A 140 -14.27 6.35 6.28
N ASP A 141 -15.40 6.16 6.95
CA ASP A 141 -16.56 7.07 6.88
C ASP A 141 -16.31 8.40 7.61
N THR A 142 -15.50 8.40 8.68
CA THR A 142 -15.35 9.57 9.56
C THR A 142 -14.55 10.71 8.92
N HIS A 143 -13.48 10.40 8.16
CA HIS A 143 -12.51 11.43 7.76
C HIS A 143 -12.23 11.54 6.25
N ARG A 144 -13.05 10.92 5.38
CA ARG A 144 -12.74 10.80 3.93
C ARG A 144 -11.30 10.36 3.72
N THR A 145 -10.87 9.40 4.53
CA THR A 145 -9.48 8.98 4.63
C THR A 145 -8.98 8.32 3.36
N ARG A 146 -7.67 8.37 3.16
CA ARG A 146 -7.00 7.70 2.04
C ARG A 146 -6.21 6.52 2.56
N LEU A 147 -6.30 5.38 1.90
CA LEU A 147 -5.61 4.16 2.33
C LEU A 147 -4.18 4.16 1.78
N GLY A 148 -3.21 3.87 2.65
CA GLY A 148 -1.81 3.65 2.27
C GLY A 148 -1.35 2.25 2.66
N VAL A 149 -0.48 1.67 1.85
CA VAL A 149 0.19 0.40 2.16
C VAL A 149 1.40 0.69 3.02
N VAL A 150 1.53 0.05 4.17
CA VAL A 150 2.71 0.25 5.03
C VAL A 150 3.94 -0.33 4.36
N VAL A 151 5.03 0.44 4.39
CA VAL A 151 6.32 0.07 3.80
C VAL A 151 7.43 0.32 4.81
N GLU A 152 8.47 -0.49 4.73
CA GLU A 152 9.61 -0.34 5.61
C GLU A 152 10.30 1.01 5.40
N LYS A 153 10.76 1.60 6.51
CA LYS A 153 11.52 2.85 6.53
C LYS A 153 12.95 2.65 6.08
N LEU A 154 13.13 2.45 4.79
CA LEU A 154 14.44 2.40 4.15
C LEU A 154 14.87 3.77 3.64
N ALA A 155 16.18 3.97 3.45
CA ALA A 155 16.66 5.16 2.73
C ALA A 155 16.05 5.20 1.32
N PRO A 156 15.78 6.39 0.74
CA PRO A 156 15.14 6.50 -0.59
C PRO A 156 15.82 5.65 -1.67
N LYS A 157 17.16 5.62 -1.66
CA LYS A 157 17.96 4.79 -2.58
C LYS A 157 17.71 3.28 -2.40
N MET A 158 17.47 2.83 -1.18
CA MET A 158 17.19 1.42 -0.86
C MET A 158 15.75 1.04 -1.22
N GLN A 159 14.79 1.96 -1.09
CA GLN A 159 13.40 1.72 -1.52
C GLN A 159 13.29 1.46 -3.01
N PHE A 160 14.05 2.22 -3.81
CA PHE A 160 14.18 1.97 -5.25
C PHE A 160 14.60 0.52 -5.55
N TRP A 161 15.59 -0.03 -4.82
CA TRP A 161 16.06 -1.39 -5.06
C TRP A 161 14.98 -2.44 -4.80
N THR A 162 14.18 -2.28 -3.74
CA THR A 162 13.08 -3.21 -3.43
C THR A 162 12.04 -3.22 -4.55
N GLU A 163 11.63 -2.06 -5.06
CA GLU A 163 10.71 -1.97 -6.19
C GLU A 163 11.32 -2.47 -7.51
N PHE A 164 12.59 -2.15 -7.74
CA PHE A 164 13.29 -2.59 -8.93
C PHE A 164 13.36 -4.12 -8.99
N HIS A 165 13.72 -4.78 -7.89
CA HIS A 165 13.72 -6.24 -7.82
C HIS A 165 12.32 -6.85 -7.96
N ALA A 166 11.29 -6.24 -7.37
CA ALA A 166 9.91 -6.69 -7.54
C ALA A 166 9.47 -6.65 -9.02
N SER A 167 9.72 -5.53 -9.70
CA SER A 167 9.36 -5.36 -11.12
C SER A 167 10.18 -6.26 -12.07
N VAL A 168 11.46 -6.51 -11.77
CA VAL A 168 12.28 -7.46 -12.55
C VAL A 168 11.78 -8.90 -12.36
N SER A 169 11.39 -9.28 -11.15
CA SER A 169 10.85 -10.63 -10.88
C SER A 169 9.53 -10.86 -11.63
N GLU A 170 8.61 -9.90 -11.58
CA GLU A 170 7.32 -9.97 -12.30
C GLU A 170 7.52 -10.03 -13.83
N GLY A 171 8.50 -9.28 -14.35
CA GLY A 171 8.83 -9.30 -15.78
C GLY A 171 9.48 -10.60 -16.27
N MET A 172 10.24 -11.30 -15.42
CA MET A 172 10.84 -12.59 -15.77
C MET A 172 9.82 -13.73 -15.77
N GLU A 173 8.87 -13.75 -14.84
CA GLU A 173 7.86 -14.82 -14.76
C GLU A 173 6.86 -14.77 -15.92
N GLN A 174 6.56 -13.60 -16.48
CA GLN A 174 5.70 -13.50 -17.67
C GLN A 174 6.37 -13.97 -18.97
N SER A 175 7.68 -14.23 -18.96
CA SER A 175 8.40 -14.74 -20.14
C SER A 175 8.52 -16.27 -20.20
N VAL A 176 7.98 -16.99 -19.22
CA VAL A 176 8.03 -18.45 -19.20
C VAL A 176 6.95 -19.02 -20.13
N MET A 177 7.41 -19.43 -21.32
CA MET A 177 6.83 -20.44 -22.21
C MET A 177 5.52 -20.07 -22.93
N GLN A 178 5.62 -19.19 -23.93
CA GLN A 178 5.23 -19.70 -25.24
C GLN A 178 6.36 -20.63 -25.68
N GLU A 179 6.13 -21.95 -25.64
CA GLU A 179 6.97 -22.89 -26.34
C GLU A 179 6.95 -22.50 -27.81
N ASP A 180 7.95 -21.73 -28.24
CA ASP A 180 8.40 -21.75 -29.61
C ASP A 180 8.84 -23.18 -29.87
N ARG A 181 7.88 -24.01 -30.28
CA ARG A 181 8.14 -25.35 -30.80
C ARG A 181 9.22 -25.16 -31.84
N PRO A 182 10.41 -25.77 -31.68
CA PRO A 182 11.47 -25.60 -32.64
C PRO A 182 10.92 -26.03 -34.00
N LEU A 183 10.84 -25.07 -34.94
CA LEU A 183 10.54 -25.36 -36.34
C LEU A 183 11.55 -26.42 -36.78
N LYS A 184 11.08 -27.65 -36.99
CA LYS A 184 11.88 -28.80 -37.41
C LYS A 184 12.63 -28.41 -38.68
N ARG A 185 13.92 -28.07 -38.55
CA ARG A 185 14.80 -28.04 -39.71
C ARG A 185 15.03 -29.48 -40.16
N PRO A 186 14.77 -29.82 -41.43
CA PRO A 186 15.02 -31.16 -41.95
C PRO A 186 16.52 -31.48 -41.88
N GLY A 187 16.88 -32.56 -41.19
CA GLY A 187 18.15 -33.25 -41.39
C GLY A 187 19.35 -32.73 -40.60
N MET A 188 19.40 -32.99 -39.29
CA MET A 188 20.69 -33.07 -38.59
C MET A 188 20.54 -34.08 -37.45
N ARG A 189 21.19 -35.25 -37.59
CA ARG A 189 21.25 -36.27 -36.53
C ARG A 189 22.38 -35.87 -35.58
N TYR A 190 22.04 -35.43 -34.36
CA TYR A 190 23.02 -35.29 -33.29
C TYR A 190 22.95 -36.49 -32.34
N ILE A 191 24.13 -36.96 -31.96
CA ILE A 191 24.36 -38.05 -31.01
C ILE A 191 24.14 -37.49 -29.60
N VAL A 192 23.17 -38.04 -28.89
CA VAL A 192 22.85 -37.65 -27.50
C VAL A 192 23.80 -38.38 -26.57
N ASN A 193 24.71 -37.65 -25.91
CA ASN A 193 25.47 -38.16 -24.77
C ASN A 193 24.72 -37.83 -23.48
N THR A 194 24.19 -38.85 -22.84
CA THR A 194 23.51 -38.79 -21.54
C THR A 194 24.54 -38.71 -20.41
N GLN A 195 24.84 -37.51 -19.93
CA GLN A 195 25.51 -37.36 -18.63
C GLN A 195 24.45 -37.39 -17.52
N LYS A 196 24.70 -38.26 -16.53
CA LYS A 196 23.86 -38.47 -15.34
C LYS A 196 24.11 -37.33 -14.35
N ASP A 197 23.18 -36.39 -14.26
CA ASP A 197 23.23 -35.35 -13.23
C ASP A 197 22.87 -35.91 -11.85
N THR A 198 23.81 -35.76 -10.92
CA THR A 198 23.64 -36.03 -9.50
C THR A 198 22.73 -34.98 -8.88
N LYS A 199 21.58 -35.43 -8.34
CA LYS A 199 20.58 -34.57 -7.68
C LYS A 199 21.21 -33.76 -6.53
N PRO A 200 21.05 -32.43 -6.50
CA PRO A 200 21.46 -31.63 -5.35
C PRO A 200 20.58 -31.94 -4.14
N ASN A 201 21.23 -32.18 -3.01
CA ASN A 201 20.62 -32.45 -1.72
C ASN A 201 19.96 -31.17 -1.18
N SER A 202 18.68 -30.97 -1.50
CA SER A 202 17.87 -29.85 -1.02
C SER A 202 17.49 -30.07 0.44
N LYS A 203 18.25 -29.45 1.34
CA LYS A 203 17.82 -29.26 2.73
C LYS A 203 16.66 -28.25 2.73
N ARG A 204 15.44 -28.78 2.76
CA ARG A 204 14.20 -27.99 2.88
C ARG A 204 14.24 -27.24 4.22
N LEU A 205 14.41 -25.92 4.17
CA LEU A 205 14.22 -25.04 5.32
C LEU A 205 12.80 -25.29 5.87
N LYS A 206 12.70 -25.60 7.17
CA LYS A 206 11.41 -25.65 7.86
C LYS A 206 10.93 -24.21 7.96
N VAL A 207 9.86 -23.89 7.25
CA VAL A 207 9.16 -22.61 7.41
C VAL A 207 8.32 -22.76 8.68
N ASP A 208 8.52 -21.87 9.63
CA ASP A 208 7.73 -21.84 10.87
C ASP A 208 6.25 -21.59 10.53
N ALA A 209 5.35 -22.18 11.32
CA ALA A 209 3.91 -21.98 11.12
C ALA A 209 3.56 -20.49 11.31
N PRO A 210 2.67 -19.92 10.48
CA PRO A 210 2.24 -18.53 10.64
C PRO A 210 1.72 -18.29 12.05
N THR A 211 2.10 -17.17 12.63
CA THR A 211 1.65 -16.78 13.96
C THR A 211 0.19 -16.31 13.90
N GLU A 212 -0.53 -16.34 15.03
CA GLU A 212 -1.90 -15.82 15.11
C GLU A 212 -1.97 -14.32 14.74
N GLU A 213 -0.88 -13.57 14.97
CA GLU A 213 -0.76 -12.18 14.54
C GLU A 213 -0.76 -12.03 13.02
N ASP A 214 -0.12 -12.97 12.31
CA ASP A 214 -0.12 -13.04 10.85
C ASP A 214 -1.51 -13.34 10.31
N GLU A 215 -2.31 -14.18 10.99
CA GLU A 215 -3.68 -14.46 10.58
C GLU A 215 -4.57 -13.21 10.63
N VAL A 216 -4.51 -12.44 11.72
CA VAL A 216 -5.28 -11.20 11.82
C VAL A 216 -4.81 -10.18 10.79
N MET A 217 -3.49 -10.04 10.60
CA MET A 217 -2.97 -9.16 9.56
C MET A 217 -3.47 -9.59 8.18
N ASN A 218 -3.47 -10.89 7.87
CA ASN A 218 -3.99 -11.42 6.61
C ASN A 218 -5.48 -11.10 6.42
N VAL A 219 -6.30 -11.26 7.46
CA VAL A 219 -7.72 -10.90 7.42
C VAL A 219 -7.91 -9.40 7.20
N VAL A 220 -7.16 -8.55 7.90
CA VAL A 220 -7.21 -7.10 7.73
C VAL A 220 -6.76 -6.70 6.32
N CYS A 221 -5.67 -7.27 5.81
CA CYS A 221 -5.18 -7.10 4.44
C CYS A 221 -6.25 -7.49 3.41
N GLU A 222 -6.90 -8.64 3.59
CA GLU A 222 -7.94 -9.14 2.68
C GLU A 222 -9.16 -8.21 2.67
N ILE A 223 -9.63 -7.77 3.84
CA ILE A 223 -10.75 -6.84 3.95
C ILE A 223 -10.40 -5.50 3.31
N LEU A 224 -9.21 -4.94 3.59
CA LEU A 224 -8.76 -3.69 3.01
C LEU A 224 -8.65 -3.78 1.48
N THR A 225 -8.15 -4.91 0.95
CA THR A 225 -8.06 -5.16 -0.50
C THR A 225 -9.45 -5.23 -1.12
N LYS A 226 -10.39 -5.95 -0.50
CA LYS A 226 -11.79 -6.04 -0.95
C LYS A 226 -12.49 -4.68 -0.94
N ILE A 227 -12.22 -3.85 0.07
CA ILE A 227 -12.76 -2.49 0.15
C ILE A 227 -12.15 -1.61 -0.94
N ALA A 228 -10.83 -1.66 -1.12
CA ALA A 228 -10.14 -0.89 -2.15
C ALA A 228 -10.67 -1.21 -3.57
N LEU A 229 -10.98 -2.48 -3.84
CA LEU A 229 -11.58 -2.90 -5.12
C LEU A 229 -13.02 -2.42 -5.33
N ARG A 230 -13.77 -2.12 -4.26
CA ARG A 230 -15.15 -1.62 -4.35
C ARG A 230 -15.26 -0.10 -4.50
N ILE A 231 -14.18 0.63 -4.17
CA ILE A 231 -14.13 2.09 -4.27
C ILE A 231 -13.72 2.54 -5.68
N LYS A 232 -13.12 1.64 -6.48
CA LYS A 232 -12.81 1.85 -7.91
C LYS A 232 -14.06 1.71 -8.77
#